data_AF-A0A962ALL6-F1
#
_entry.id   AF-A0A962ALL6-F1
#
_cell.length_a   1.000
_cell.length_b   1.000
_cell.length_c   1.000
_cell.angle_alpha   90.00
_cell.angle_beta   90.00
_cell.angle_gamma   90.00
#
_symmetry.space_group_name_H-M   'P 1'
#
loop_
_entity.id
_entity.type
_entity.pdbx_description
1 polymer ?
#
loop_
_entity_poly.entity_id
_entity_poly.type
_entity_poly.pdbx_seq_one_letter_code
_entity_poly.pdbx_strand_id
1 'polypeptide(L)'
;NGHFRHILQIAQNHVDAVGADKLDLRIILQGDGVDFLLWARDNFDARQKIDNLKLEGVKFLVCRNTLLARGIDPDRELYDVQKEDVIRTAVGEIAQLEQKGFQYIKP
;
A
#
# COMPACT_ATOMS: atom_id res chain seq x y z
N ASN A 1 0.40 -5.92 15.65
CA ASN A 1 1.41 -4.95 15.15
C ASN A 1 0.91 -3.52 15.28
N GLY A 2 1.50 -2.74 16.21
CA GLY A 2 1.21 -1.30 16.32
C GLY A 2 1.67 -0.50 15.09
N HIS A 3 2.77 -0.92 14.48
CA HIS A 3 3.34 -0.33 13.26
C HIS A 3 2.36 -0.26 12.08
N PHE A 4 1.61 -1.34 11.79
CA PHE A 4 0.66 -1.34 10.67
C PHE A 4 -0.54 -0.41 10.89
N ARG A 5 -1.00 -0.29 12.13
CA ARG A 5 -2.04 0.69 12.47
C ARG A 5 -1.53 2.13 12.31
N HIS A 6 -0.25 2.36 12.58
CA HIS A 6 0.38 3.65 12.38
C HIS A 6 0.43 4.05 10.91
N ILE A 7 0.74 3.12 10.00
CA ILE A 7 0.71 3.37 8.54
C ILE A 7 -0.69 3.85 8.09
N LEU A 8 -1.75 3.16 8.52
CA LEU A 8 -3.12 3.56 8.20
C LEU A 8 -3.46 4.96 8.73
N GLN A 9 -3.00 5.28 9.94
CA GLN A 9 -3.22 6.61 10.52
C GLN A 9 -2.47 7.70 9.77
N ILE A 10 -1.21 7.45 9.36
CA ILE A 10 -0.44 8.41 8.57
C ILE A 10 -1.12 8.66 7.22
N ALA A 11 -1.57 7.60 6.55
CA ALA A 11 -2.26 7.73 5.27
C ALA A 11 -3.54 8.56 5.41
N GLN A 12 -4.39 8.24 6.40
CA GLN A 12 -5.62 9.01 6.64
C GLN A 12 -5.32 10.47 6.97
N ASN A 13 -4.34 10.74 7.84
CA ASN A 13 -3.95 12.12 8.17
C ASN A 13 -3.51 12.91 6.93
N HIS A 14 -2.84 12.27 5.96
CA HIS A 14 -2.42 12.91 4.72
C HIS A 14 -3.62 13.22 3.82
N VAL A 15 -4.55 12.26 3.68
CA VAL A 15 -5.82 12.46 2.96
C VAL A 15 -6.61 13.62 3.58
N ASP A 16 -6.78 13.61 4.90
CA ASP A 16 -7.55 14.64 5.62
C ASP A 16 -6.91 16.04 5.48
N ALA A 17 -5.58 16.12 5.43
CA ALA A 17 -4.85 17.39 5.33
C ALA A 17 -4.88 18.00 3.92
N VAL A 18 -4.87 17.18 2.87
CA VAL A 18 -4.76 17.64 1.46
C VAL A 18 -6.13 17.66 0.77
N GLY A 19 -7.01 16.72 1.12
CA GLY A 19 -8.26 16.41 0.43
C GLY A 19 -8.07 15.27 -0.59
N ALA A 20 -8.98 14.30 -0.55
CA ALA A 20 -8.96 13.11 -1.42
C ALA A 20 -8.97 13.46 -2.93
N ASP A 21 -9.61 14.57 -3.32
CA ASP A 21 -9.68 15.04 -4.70
C ASP A 21 -8.36 15.62 -5.24
N LYS A 22 -7.41 15.92 -4.36
CA LYS A 22 -6.14 16.61 -4.69
C LYS A 22 -4.90 15.75 -4.44
N LEU A 23 -5.07 14.56 -3.88
CA LEU A 23 -3.98 13.71 -3.43
C LEU A 23 -3.83 12.46 -4.32
N ASP A 24 -2.71 12.31 -5.01
CA ASP A 24 -2.28 11.00 -5.58
C ASP A 24 -1.33 10.33 -4.57
N LEU A 25 -1.91 9.58 -3.63
CA LEU A 25 -1.16 8.82 -2.63
C LEU A 25 -1.03 7.35 -3.04
N ARG A 26 0.21 6.87 -3.03
CA ARG A 26 0.55 5.47 -3.36
C ARG A 26 1.37 4.86 -2.24
N ILE A 27 0.87 3.78 -1.65
CA ILE A 27 1.54 2.98 -0.63
C ILE A 27 2.18 1.79 -1.34
N ILE A 28 3.51 1.77 -1.41
CA ILE A 28 4.26 0.70 -2.08
C ILE A 28 4.79 -0.30 -1.05
N LEU A 29 4.35 -1.55 -1.14
CA LEU A 29 4.67 -2.64 -0.23
C LEU A 29 5.76 -3.52 -0.85
N GLN A 30 6.89 -3.64 -0.14
CA GLN A 30 8.03 -4.46 -0.51
C GLN A 30 8.66 -5.12 0.73
N GLY A 31 9.36 -6.23 0.53
CA GLY A 31 9.97 -7.01 1.62
C GLY A 31 8.94 -7.39 2.68
N ASP A 32 9.26 -7.07 3.94
CA ASP A 32 8.37 -7.30 5.09
C ASP A 32 7.14 -6.39 5.07
N GLY A 33 7.15 -5.31 4.28
CA GLY A 33 5.98 -4.45 4.11
C GLY A 33 4.75 -5.18 3.55
N VAL A 34 4.94 -6.29 2.82
CA VAL A 34 3.82 -7.12 2.34
C VAL A 34 3.04 -7.76 3.49
N ASP A 35 3.65 -7.93 4.67
CA ASP A 35 2.98 -8.43 5.87
C ASP A 35 1.85 -7.52 6.34
N PHE A 36 1.83 -6.27 5.90
CA PHE A 36 0.72 -5.35 6.13
C PHE A 36 -0.60 -5.92 5.58
N LEU A 37 -0.61 -6.43 4.34
CA LEU A 37 -1.81 -6.98 3.71
C LEU A 37 -2.12 -8.41 4.17
N LEU A 38 -1.10 -9.20 4.54
CA LEU A 38 -1.30 -10.48 5.23
C LEU A 38 -2.01 -10.27 6.57
N TRP A 39 -1.52 -9.31 7.37
CA TRP A 39 -2.14 -8.93 8.64
C TRP A 39 -3.56 -8.38 8.46
N ALA A 40 -3.76 -7.56 7.42
CA ALA A 40 -5.07 -6.98 7.14
C ALA A 40 -6.11 -8.04 6.77
N ARG A 41 -5.73 -9.10 6.03
CA ARG A 41 -6.66 -10.18 5.63
C ARG A 41 -7.45 -10.73 6.83
N ASP A 42 -6.78 -10.89 7.96
CA ASP A 42 -7.33 -11.49 9.17
C ASP A 42 -7.77 -10.42 10.22
N ASN A 43 -7.78 -9.13 9.86
CA ASN A 43 -8.11 -8.03 10.76
C ASN A 43 -9.23 -7.14 10.20
N PHE A 44 -10.45 -7.28 10.73
CA PHE A 44 -11.63 -6.54 10.25
C PHE A 44 -11.44 -5.01 10.24
N ASP A 45 -10.93 -4.43 11.32
CA ASP A 45 -10.71 -2.98 11.41
C ASP A 45 -9.69 -2.48 10.38
N ALA A 46 -8.66 -3.27 10.09
CA ALA A 46 -7.67 -2.95 9.07
C ALA A 46 -8.30 -2.97 7.67
N ARG A 47 -9.11 -3.99 7.37
CA ARG A 47 -9.83 -4.11 6.10
C ARG A 47 -10.69 -2.89 5.82
N GLN A 48 -11.54 -2.52 6.79
CA GLN A 48 -12.40 -1.36 6.67
C GLN A 48 -11.61 -0.07 6.41
N LYS A 49 -10.47 0.12 7.08
CA LYS A 49 -9.62 1.30 6.85
C LYS A 49 -8.94 1.29 5.48
N ILE A 50 -8.48 0.13 5.01
CA ILE A 50 -7.92 -0.01 3.66
C ILE A 50 -8.99 0.31 2.62
N ASP A 51 -10.19 -0.24 2.78
CA ASP A 51 -11.31 -0.01 1.86
C ASP A 51 -11.67 1.48 1.79
N ASN A 52 -11.75 2.16 2.93
CA ASN A 52 -12.00 3.60 2.99
C ASN A 52 -10.90 4.40 2.27
N LEU A 53 -9.63 4.12 2.54
CA LEU A 53 -8.51 4.79 1.86
C LEU A 53 -8.54 4.54 0.36
N LYS A 54 -8.90 3.34 -0.09
CA LYS A 54 -9.05 3.02 -1.52
C LYS A 54 -10.21 3.79 -2.16
N LEU A 55 -11.34 3.94 -1.47
CA LEU A 55 -12.46 4.77 -1.92
C LEU A 55 -12.07 6.26 -2.03
N GLU A 56 -11.15 6.71 -1.18
CA GLU A 56 -10.54 8.05 -1.24
C GLU A 56 -9.42 8.17 -2.29
N GLY A 57 -9.16 7.11 -3.06
CA GLY A 57 -8.21 7.12 -4.19
C GLY A 57 -6.78 6.69 -3.85
N VAL A 58 -6.51 6.29 -2.60
CA VAL A 58 -5.19 5.77 -2.20
C VAL A 58 -4.92 4.42 -2.86
N LYS A 59 -3.75 4.29 -3.49
CA LYS A 59 -3.34 3.05 -4.19
C LYS A 59 -2.41 2.23 -3.33
N PHE A 60 -2.67 0.93 -3.20
CA PHE A 60 -1.79 -0.02 -2.52
C PHE A 60 -1.09 -0.87 -3.57
N LEU A 61 0.20 -0.64 -3.79
CA LEU A 61 0.98 -1.32 -4.81
C LEU A 61 1.89 -2.38 -4.19
N VAL A 62 1.95 -3.57 -4.79
CA VAL A 62 2.67 -4.72 -4.25
C VAL A 62 3.83 -5.11 -5.17
N CYS A 63 5.02 -5.23 -4.61
CA CYS A 63 6.21 -5.61 -5.36
C CYS A 63 6.18 -7.09 -5.76
N ARG A 64 6.07 -7.37 -7.07
CA ARG A 64 6.11 -8.74 -7.61
C ARG A 64 7.36 -9.51 -7.23
N ASN A 65 8.53 -8.88 -7.26
CA ASN A 65 9.77 -9.56 -6.88
C ASN A 65 9.74 -10.00 -5.40
N THR A 66 9.08 -9.23 -4.53
CA THR A 66 8.85 -9.64 -3.14
C THR A 66 7.91 -10.84 -3.06
N LEU A 67 6.80 -10.83 -3.80
CA LEU A 67 5.86 -11.96 -3.83
C LEU A 67 6.56 -13.25 -4.27
N LEU A 68 7.32 -13.19 -5.37
CA LEU A 68 8.06 -14.34 -5.89
C LEU A 68 9.14 -14.83 -4.91
N ALA A 69 9.92 -13.92 -4.33
CA ALA A 69 10.98 -14.28 -3.39
C ALA A 69 10.44 -14.91 -2.10
N ARG A 70 9.22 -14.54 -1.69
CA ARG A 70 8.57 -15.04 -0.47
C ARG A 70 7.57 -16.17 -0.73
N GLY A 71 7.30 -16.51 -1.99
CA GLY A 71 6.33 -17.53 -2.37
C GLY A 71 4.88 -17.17 -2.00
N ILE A 72 4.53 -15.88 -2.02
CA ILE A 72 3.19 -15.39 -1.64
C ILE A 72 2.29 -15.34 -2.88
N ASP A 73 1.12 -15.98 -2.78
CA ASP A 73 0.04 -15.87 -3.75
C ASP A 73 -0.87 -14.67 -3.40
N PRO A 74 -0.84 -13.56 -4.18
CA PRO A 74 -1.58 -12.36 -3.84
C PRO A 74 -3.09 -12.57 -3.79
N ASP A 75 -3.65 -13.44 -4.64
CA ASP A 75 -5.10 -13.65 -4.76
C ASP A 75 -5.67 -14.42 -3.56
N ARG A 76 -4.82 -15.21 -2.90
CA ARG A 76 -5.21 -16.10 -1.80
C ARG A 76 -4.77 -15.59 -0.44
N GLU A 77 -3.64 -14.89 -0.38
CA GLU A 77 -2.98 -14.57 0.86
C GLU A 77 -3.09 -13.09 1.24
N LEU A 78 -3.19 -12.17 0.28
CA LEU A 78 -3.23 -10.75 0.56
C LEU A 78 -4.66 -10.22 0.58
N TYR A 79 -4.89 -9.21 1.42
CA TYR A 79 -6.17 -8.51 1.43
C TYR A 79 -6.33 -7.59 0.22
N ASP A 80 -7.37 -7.84 -0.58
CA ASP A 80 -7.84 -6.98 -1.66
C ASP A 80 -6.72 -6.50 -2.60
N VAL A 81 -5.92 -7.42 -3.14
CA VAL A 81 -4.91 -7.12 -4.15
C VAL A 81 -5.40 -7.58 -5.51
N GLN A 82 -5.44 -6.67 -6.48
CA GLN A 82 -5.76 -6.99 -7.87
C GLN A 82 -4.48 -7.06 -8.71
N LYS A 83 -4.59 -7.59 -9.94
CA LYS A 83 -3.45 -7.73 -10.84
C LYS A 83 -2.80 -6.38 -11.16
N GLU A 84 -3.60 -5.33 -11.25
CA GLU A 84 -3.19 -3.95 -11.55
C GLU A 84 -2.42 -3.31 -10.40
N ASP A 85 -2.58 -3.82 -9.17
CA ASP A 85 -1.86 -3.39 -7.98
C ASP A 85 -0.43 -3.98 -7.93
N VAL A 86 -0.15 -5.02 -8.71
CA VAL A 86 1.13 -5.74 -8.70
C VAL A 86 2.13 -5.08 -9.65
N ILE A 87 3.08 -4.34 -9.08
CA ILE A 87 4.17 -3.67 -9.80
C ILE A 87 5.40 -4.58 -9.95
N ARG A 88 6.22 -4.35 -10.98
CA ARG A 88 7.41 -5.18 -11.26
C ARG A 88 8.44 -5.14 -10.13
N THR A 89 8.80 -3.94 -9.68
CA THR A 89 9.81 -3.72 -8.63
C THR A 89 9.52 -2.41 -7.91
N ALA A 90 9.52 -2.44 -6.57
CA ALA A 90 9.23 -1.24 -5.77
C ALA A 90 10.25 -0.13 -5.98
N VAL A 91 11.55 -0.44 -6.02
CA VAL A 91 12.59 0.58 -6.23
C VAL A 91 12.45 1.29 -7.58
N GLY A 92 12.07 0.57 -8.64
CA GLY A 92 11.86 1.15 -9.96
C GLY A 92 10.61 2.02 -10.03
N GLU A 93 9.52 1.59 -9.38
CA GLU A 93 8.29 2.36 -9.30
C GLU A 93 8.51 3.66 -8.51
N ILE A 94 9.17 3.58 -7.33
CA ILE A 94 9.50 4.75 -6.52
C ILE A 94 10.34 5.74 -7.33
N ALA A 95 11.42 5.28 -7.98
CA ALA A 95 12.27 6.16 -8.78
C ALA A 95 11.50 6.83 -9.94
N GLN A 96 10.59 6.10 -10.59
CA GLN A 96 9.74 6.64 -11.65
C GLN A 96 8.74 7.68 -11.11
N LEU A 97 8.17 7.45 -9.93
CA LEU A 97 7.25 8.40 -9.29
C LEU A 97 7.97 9.66 -8.84
N GLU A 98 9.15 9.54 -8.23
CA GLU A 98 9.96 10.70 -7.84
C GLU A 98 10.31 11.58 -9.05
N GLN A 99 10.65 10.98 -10.20
CA GLN A 99 10.86 11.71 -11.46
C GLN A 99 9.61 12.45 -11.96
N LYS A 100 8.41 11.98 -11.59
CA LYS A 100 7.12 12.64 -11.88
C LYS A 100 6.75 13.70 -10.84
N GLY A 101 7.63 13.98 -9.87
CA GLY A 101 7.44 14.98 -8.83
C GLY A 101 6.74 14.46 -7.57
N PHE A 102 6.59 13.14 -7.42
CA PHE A 102 6.09 12.57 -6.17
C PHE A 102 7.14 12.72 -5.07
N GLN A 103 6.66 12.95 -3.84
CA GLN A 103 7.52 12.93 -2.66
C GLN A 103 7.54 11.53 -2.06
N TYR A 104 8.73 11.03 -1.76
CA TYR A 104 8.92 9.74 -1.11
C TYR A 104 8.95 9.88 0.41
N ILE A 105 8.14 9.08 1.10
CA ILE A 105 8.08 9.01 2.57
C ILE A 105 8.22 7.55 2.97
N LYS A 106 9.16 7.27 3.89
CA LYS A 106 9.36 5.96 4.52
C LYS A 106 9.10 6.07 6.02
N PRO A 107 7.92 5.64 6.50
CA PRO A 107 7.60 5.60 7.93
C PRO A 107 8.51 4.65 8.73
#